data_AF-A0A352NQ18-F1
#
_entry.id   AF-A0A352NQ18-F1
#
_cell.length_a   1.000
_cell.length_b   1.000
_cell.length_c   1.000
_cell.angle_alpha   90.00
_cell.angle_beta   90.00
_cell.angle_gamma   90.00
#
_symmetry.space_group_name_H-M   'P 1'
#
loop_
_entity.id
_entity.type
_entity.pdbx_description
1 polymer ?
#
loop_
_entity_poly.entity_id
_entity_poly.type
_entity_poly.pdbx_seq_one_letter_code
_entity_poly.pdbx_strand_id
1 'polypeptide(L)' 'MNLLRNHLMSYKKQIRELCIANDLLLPPEVYTPDLPYTDCNYFAKPESDRAKRIMNRPGWQCYNHEPIGGEYDERQLSLF' A
#
# COMPACT_ATOMS: atom_id res chain seq x y z
N MET A 1 -1.37 -2.14 -1.82
CA MET A 1 -2.02 -2.93 -0.76
C MET A 1 -1.87 -2.25 0.60
N ASN A 2 -2.77 -1.32 0.95
CA ASN A 2 -2.65 -0.54 2.19
C ASN A 2 -2.91 -1.36 3.46
N LEU A 3 -3.64 -2.48 3.35
CA LEU A 3 -3.92 -3.35 4.49
C LEU A 3 -2.62 -3.85 5.14
N LEU A 4 -1.69 -4.37 4.33
CA LEU A 4 -0.42 -4.90 4.81
C LEU A 4 0.46 -3.79 5.40
N ARG A 5 0.51 -2.62 4.77
CA ARG A 5 1.17 -1.43 5.31
C ARG A 5 0.63 -1.05 6.69
N ASN A 6 -0.69 -1.03 6.85
CA ASN A 6 -1.36 -0.69 8.10
C ASN A 6 -1.05 -1.71 9.20
N HIS A 7 -1.07 -3.00 8.88
CA HIS A 7 -0.68 -4.05 9.82
C HIS A 7 0.78 -3.92 10.24
N LEU A 8 1.69 -3.69 9.29
CA LEU A 8 3.12 -3.50 9.59
C LEU A 8 3.33 -2.33 10.56
N MET A 9 2.72 -1.17 10.29
CA MET A 9 2.80 -0.02 11.18
C MET A 9 2.22 -0.31 12.57
N SER A 10 1.08 -1.00 12.64
CA SER A 10 0.47 -1.40 13.90
C SER A 10 1.38 -2.32 14.71
N TYR A 11 1.98 -3.33 14.09
CA TYR A 11 2.87 -4.27 14.78
C TYR A 11 4.15 -3.59 15.24
N LYS A 12 4.76 -2.72 14.43
CA LYS A 12 5.91 -1.92 14.86
C LYS A 12 5.59 -1.10 16.11
N LYS A 13 4.40 -0.51 16.18
CA LYS A 13 3.94 0.23 17.36
C LYS A 13 3.79 -0.68 18.58
N GLN A 14 3.10 -1.81 18.43
CA GLN A 14 2.90 -2.78 19.52
C GLN A 14 4.24 -3.32 20.06
N ILE A 15 5.19 -3.64 19.17
CA ILE A 15 6.53 -4.08 19.57
C ILE A 15 7.24 -2.99 20.40
N ARG A 16 7.17 -1.73 19.97
CA ARG A 16 7.75 -0.60 20.74
C ARG A 16 7.14 -0.50 22.13
N GLU A 17 5.81 -0.55 22.23
CA GLU A 17 5.10 -0.47 23.50
C GLU A 17 5.48 -1.63 24.43
N LEU A 18 5.55 -2.85 23.90
CA LEU A 18 5.98 -4.03 24.66
C LEU A 18 7.43 -3.92 25.13
N CYS A 19 8.35 -3.47 24.26
CA CYS A 19 9.75 -3.30 24.63
C CYS A 19 9.91 -2.25 25.75
N ILE A 20 9.24 -1.10 25.62
CA ILE A 20 9.27 -0.03 26.63
C ILE A 20 8.69 -0.52 27.96
N ALA A 21 7.57 -1.25 27.94
CA ALA A 21 6.92 -1.74 29.15
C ALA A 21 7.73 -2.80 29.92
N ASN A 22 8.70 -3.44 29.26
CA ASN A 22 9.52 -4.51 29.82
C ASN A 22 11.02 -4.15 29.90
N ASP A 23 11.38 -2.88 29.70
CA ASP A 23 12.78 -2.41 29.62
C ASP A 23 13.67 -3.23 28.66
N LEU A 24 13.09 -3.68 27.54
CA LEU A 24 13.79 -4.45 26.52
C LEU A 24 14.35 -3.53 25.42
N LEU A 25 15.47 -3.96 24.84
CA LEU A 25 16.01 -3.31 23.64
C LEU A 25 15.06 -3.50 22.45
N LEU A 26 14.96 -2.46 21.63
CA LEU A 26 14.16 -2.52 20.41
C LEU A 26 14.82 -3.45 19.39
N PRO A 27 14.08 -4.39 18.78
CA PRO A 27 14.62 -5.24 17.73
C PRO A 27 14.90 -4.43 16.46
N PRO A 28 15.95 -4.78 15.69
CA PRO A 28 16.38 -4.03 14.51
C PRO A 28 15.31 -3.95 13.41
N GLU A 29 14.42 -4.94 13.33
CA GLU A 29 13.33 -5.03 12.37
C GLU A 29 12.34 -3.86 12.47
N VAL A 30 12.24 -3.22 13.64
CA VAL A 30 11.37 -2.05 13.84
C VAL A 30 11.88 -0.82 13.08
N TYR A 31 13.17 -0.79 12.71
CA TYR A 31 13.77 0.27 11.90
C TYR A 31 13.70 0.00 10.40
N THR A 32 13.16 -1.14 9.97
CA THR A 32 12.90 -1.39 8.54
C THR A 32 12.01 -0.29 7.97
N PRO A 33 12.17 0.08 6.68
CA PRO A 33 11.29 1.05 6.06
C PRO A 33 9.83 0.57 6.09
N ASP A 34 8.91 1.51 6.11
CA ASP A 34 7.50 1.18 5.94
C ASP A 34 7.23 0.81 4.48
N LEU A 35 6.22 -0.05 4.29
CA LEU A 35 5.76 -0.37 2.96
C LEU A 35 5.25 0.89 2.26
N PRO A 36 5.45 1.00 0.93
CA PRO A 36 5.00 2.15 0.19
C PRO A 36 3.48 2.32 0.32
N TYR A 37 3.04 3.57 0.42
CA TYR A 37 1.63 3.88 0.33
C TYR A 37 1.13 3.52 -1.07
N THR A 38 0.01 2.83 -1.14
CA THR A 38 -0.68 2.58 -2.41
C THR A 38 -1.89 3.50 -2.47
N ASP A 39 -2.10 4.22 -3.57
CA ASP A 39 -3.30 5.03 -3.70
C ASP A 39 -4.56 4.16 -3.48
N CYS A 40 -5.52 4.64 -2.70
CA CYS A 40 -6.80 3.98 -2.50
C CYS A 40 -7.59 3.76 -3.80
N ASN A 41 -7.26 4.50 -4.85
CA ASN A 41 -7.79 4.42 -6.20
C ASN A 41 -6.97 3.52 -7.13
N TYR A 42 -5.88 2.92 -6.63
CA TYR A 42 -5.01 2.05 -7.40
C TYR A 42 -5.71 0.77 -7.85
N PHE A 43 -5.56 0.40 -9.13
CA PHE A 43 -6.15 -0.80 -9.75
C PHE A 43 -7.64 -0.97 -9.48
N ALA A 44 -8.44 0.10 -9.53
CA ALA A 44 -9.88 -0.08 -9.60
C ALA A 44 -10.22 -0.67 -10.98
N LYS A 45 -10.73 -1.91 -11.02
CA LYS A 45 -11.21 -2.52 -12.28
C LYS A 45 -12.21 -1.56 -12.91
N PRO A 46 -12.06 -1.20 -14.20
CA PRO A 46 -13.05 -0.40 -14.91
C PRO A 46 -14.44 -0.95 -14.68
N GLU A 47 -15.42 -0.07 -14.48
CA GLU A 47 -16.83 -0.41 -14.33
C GLU A 47 -17.23 -1.18 -13.06
N SER A 48 -16.26 -1.58 -12.21
CA SER A 48 -16.58 -2.14 -10.90
C SER A 48 -17.31 -1.14 -10.01
N ASP A 49 -18.11 -1.63 -9.05
CA ASP A 49 -18.77 -0.76 -8.07
C ASP A 49 -17.77 0.08 -7.27
N ARG A 50 -16.55 -0.44 -7.07
CA ARG A 50 -15.44 0.31 -6.48
C ARG A 50 -15.05 1.49 -7.37
N ALA A 51 -14.83 1.28 -8.67
CA ALA A 51 -14.52 2.35 -9.61
C ALA A 51 -15.63 3.40 -9.67
N LYS A 52 -16.90 2.98 -9.73
CA LYS A 52 -18.06 3.91 -9.73
C LYS A 52 -18.08 4.78 -8.47
N ARG A 53 -17.86 4.19 -7.28
CA ARG A 53 -17.79 4.97 -6.02
C ARG A 53 -16.65 5.98 -5.99
N ILE A 54 -15.49 5.63 -6.56
CA ILE A 54 -14.32 6.53 -6.65
C ILE A 54 -14.65 7.70 -7.59
N MET A 55 -15.14 7.41 -8.80
CA MET A 55 -15.43 8.40 -9.83
C MET A 55 -16.59 9.34 -9.47
N ASN A 56 -17.49 8.93 -8.57
CA ASN A 56 -18.58 9.78 -8.09
C ASN A 56 -18.12 10.91 -7.13
N ARG A 57 -16.85 10.94 -6.70
CA ARG A 57 -16.31 12.01 -5.86
C ARG A 57 -15.66 13.10 -6.72
N PRO A 58 -16.00 14.39 -6.53
CA PRO A 58 -15.40 15.48 -7.29
C PRO A 58 -13.86 15.49 -7.16
N GLY A 59 -13.16 15.51 -8.29
CA GLY A 59 -11.69 15.56 -8.34
C GLY A 59 -10.98 14.22 -8.10
N TRP A 60 -11.70 13.11 -7.95
CA TRP A 60 -11.12 11.78 -7.78
C TRP A 60 -11.09 11.01 -9.11
N GLN A 61 -9.97 10.33 -9.38
CA GLN A 61 -9.80 9.48 -10.56
C GLN A 61 -9.27 8.10 -10.15
N CYS A 62 -9.68 7.06 -10.89
CA CYS A 62 -9.06 5.75 -10.78
C CYS A 62 -7.59 5.87 -11.19
N TYR A 63 -6.69 5.49 -10.30
CA TYR A 63 -5.25 5.67 -10.51
C TYR A 63 -4.67 4.37 -11.04
N ASN A 64 -4.63 4.22 -12.36
CA ASN A 64 -3.93 3.11 -13.00
C ASN A 64 -2.63 3.67 -13.56
N HIS A 65 -1.48 3.15 -13.09
CA HIS A 65 -0.17 3.56 -13.60
C HIS A 65 0.02 3.15 -15.08
N GLU A 66 -0.74 2.17 -15.55
CA GLU A 66 -0.65 1.62 -16.90
C GLU A 66 -1.99 1.78 -17.64
N PRO A 67 -1.94 2.06 -18.96
CA PRO A 67 -3.12 2.09 -19.79
C PRO A 67 -3.75 0.70 -19.90
N ILE A 68 -5.08 0.65 -19.77
CA ILE A 68 -5.84 -0.59 -19.89
C ILE A 68 -5.88 -0.97 -21.37
N GLY A 69 -5.16 -2.03 -21.74
CA GLY A 69 -5.00 -2.46 -23.13
C GLY A 69 -3.73 -1.95 -23.81
N GLY A 70 -2.75 -1.42 -23.07
CA GLY A 70 -1.40 -1.24 -23.60
C GLY A 70 -0.77 -2.58 -24.00
N GLU A 71 0.08 -2.58 -25.03
CA GLU A 71 0.92 -3.75 -25.32
C GLU A 71 1.80 -4.05 -24.10
N TYR A 72 1.93 -5.34 -23.79
CA TYR A 72 2.81 -5.82 -22.74
C TYR A 72 4.25 -5.45 -23.08
N ASP A 73 4.86 -4.54 -22.33
CA ASP A 73 6.27 -4.17 -22.51
C ASP A 73 7.15 -5.24 -21.85
N GLU A 74 7.85 -6.04 -22.66
CA GLU A 74 8.77 -7.08 -22.16
C GLU A 74 9.90 -6.51 -21.27
N ARG A 75 10.15 -5.19 -21.32
CA ARG A 75 11.10 -4.50 -20.43
C ARG A 75 10.55 -4.28 -19.02
N GLN A 76 9.25 -4.47 -18.79
CA GLN A 76 8.65 -4.45 -17.44
C GLN A 76 8.97 -5.70 -16.61
N LEU A 77 9.76 -6.65 -17.13
CA LEU A 77 10.40 -7.68 -16.32
C LEU A 77 11.60 -7.10 -15.55
N SER A 78 11.33 -6.15 -14.66
CA SER A 78 12.32 -5.66 -13.71
C SER A 78 11.62 -5.09 -12.49
N LEU A 79 11.09 -5.98 -11.66
CA LEU A 79 10.99 -5.74 -10.24
C LEU A 79 11.63 -6.95 -9.58
N PHE A 80 12.79 -6.71 -8.97
CA PHE A 80 13.48 -7.61 -8.05
C PHE A 80 12.54 -8.49 -7.22
#